data_AF-T1GI79-F1
#
_entry.id   AF-T1GI79-F1
#
_cell.length_a   1.000
_cell.length_b   1.000
_cell.length_c   1.000
_cell.angle_alpha   90.00
_cell.angle_beta   90.00
_cell.angle_gamma   90.00
#
_symmetry.space_group_name_H-M   'P 1'
#
loop_
_entity.id
_entity.type
_entity.pdbx_description
1 polymer ?
#
loop_
_entity_poly.entity_id
_entity_poly.type
_entity_poly.pdbx_seq_one_letter_code
_entity_poly.pdbx_strand_id
1 'polypeptide(L)'
;MRSLFEKNIESGKLQDRVNHFIPFPCNTTNGRSFVRPTNINKLKPGDIDVIASIGDSLTAANGGMSSNILHVLNENRAISFSGGGKGTWREFLTLPNILKEFNPRLYGYSVDDVLALDKSSRLNVAEPMIMSRDMTYQSKALIKRMKADKKIDMKRDWKLLTIFVGNNDICSDMCHHNPQSNFADQHEKDLESTLRILRDNIPRLFVQIV
;
A
#
# COMPACT_ATOMS: atom_id res chain seq x y z
N MET A 1 23.48 15.05 -18.64
CA MET A 1 22.39 14.15 -19.12
C MET A 1 21.28 14.21 -18.07
N ARG A 2 20.04 14.57 -18.44
CA ARG A 2 18.92 14.66 -17.47
C ARG A 2 18.56 13.28 -16.92
N SER A 3 18.28 13.20 -15.63
CA SER A 3 17.83 11.96 -15.00
C SER A 3 16.45 11.52 -15.51
N LEU A 4 16.14 10.23 -15.40
CA LEU A 4 14.80 9.71 -15.73
C LEU A 4 13.70 10.41 -14.93
N PHE A 5 14.00 10.78 -13.68
CA PHE A 5 13.11 11.52 -12.81
C PHE A 5 12.77 12.92 -13.35
N GLU A 6 13.78 13.69 -13.74
CA GLU A 6 13.59 15.04 -14.33
C GLU A 6 12.75 14.97 -15.61
N LYS A 7 13.02 13.99 -16.48
CA LYS A 7 12.25 13.80 -17.72
C LYS A 7 10.78 13.46 -17.44
N ASN A 8 10.51 12.67 -16.40
CA ASN A 8 9.14 12.30 -16.05
C ASN A 8 8.36 13.46 -15.43
N ILE A 9 9.02 14.37 -14.69
CA ILE A 9 8.39 15.63 -14.24
C ILE A 9 8.09 16.52 -15.46
N GLU A 10 9.07 16.78 -16.32
CA GLU A 10 8.91 17.66 -17.49
C GLU A 10 7.82 17.17 -18.46
N SER A 11 7.57 15.87 -18.52
CA SER A 11 6.51 15.26 -19.34
C SER A 11 5.16 15.14 -18.63
N GLY A 12 5.02 15.68 -17.41
CA GLY A 12 3.77 15.64 -16.64
C GLY A 12 3.37 14.26 -16.13
N LYS A 13 4.29 13.29 -16.12
CA LYS A 13 4.05 11.93 -15.61
C LYS A 13 4.17 11.84 -14.09
N LEU A 14 4.93 12.76 -13.49
CA LEU A 14 5.10 12.87 -12.05
C LEU A 14 4.58 14.22 -11.58
N GLN A 15 4.18 14.25 -10.31
CA GLN A 15 3.82 15.47 -9.60
C GLN A 15 4.97 16.50 -9.65
N ASP A 16 4.61 17.76 -9.87
CA ASP A 16 5.51 18.89 -9.68
C ASP A 16 5.89 19.06 -8.20
N ARG A 17 7.16 19.38 -7.96
CA ARG A 17 7.65 19.59 -6.59
C ARG A 17 6.93 20.75 -5.92
N VAL A 18 6.25 20.47 -4.81
CA VAL A 18 5.61 21.49 -3.99
C VAL A 18 6.68 22.21 -3.17
N ASN A 19 6.66 23.54 -3.20
CA ASN A 19 7.63 24.35 -2.47
C ASN A 19 7.49 24.15 -0.94
N HIS A 20 8.61 24.17 -0.21
CA HIS A 20 8.64 24.02 1.24
C HIS A 20 7.86 25.12 2.00
N PHE A 21 7.71 26.31 1.42
CA PHE A 21 6.88 27.39 2.00
C PHE A 21 5.39 27.11 1.91
N ILE A 22 4.95 26.18 1.05
CA ILE A 22 3.54 25.80 0.95
C ILE A 22 3.24 24.82 2.12
N PRO A 23 2.31 25.19 3.02
CA PRO A 23 1.95 24.34 4.14
C PRO A 23 1.20 23.10 3.64
N PHE A 24 1.29 22.01 4.42
CA PHE A 24 0.44 20.85 4.18
C PHE A 24 -1.04 21.27 4.31
N PRO A 25 -1.92 20.92 3.36
CA PRO A 25 -3.28 21.47 3.29
C PRO A 25 -4.20 21.01 4.43
N CYS A 26 -3.86 19.95 5.16
CA CYS A 26 -4.69 19.45 6.26
C CYS A 26 -4.17 19.92 7.62
N ASN A 27 -5.08 20.19 8.56
CA ASN A 27 -4.74 20.54 9.94
C ASN A 27 -4.19 19.31 10.70
N THR A 28 -2.94 19.40 11.16
CA THR A 28 -2.24 18.32 11.88
C THR A 28 -2.26 18.46 13.40
N THR A 29 -2.66 19.61 13.97
CA THR A 29 -2.54 19.95 15.40
C THR A 29 -3.23 18.94 16.33
N ASN A 30 -4.34 18.34 15.90
CA ASN A 30 -5.08 17.32 16.66
C ASN A 30 -5.15 15.97 15.94
N GLY A 31 -4.21 15.73 15.03
CA GLY A 31 -4.17 14.59 14.12
C GLY A 31 -3.79 13.26 14.76
N ARG A 32 -3.14 13.27 15.93
CA ARG A 32 -2.80 12.08 16.73
C ARG A 32 -3.45 12.16 18.11
N SER A 33 -3.90 11.04 18.64
CA SER A 33 -4.48 10.98 19.98
C SER A 33 -3.40 10.97 21.06
N PHE A 34 -3.64 11.65 22.20
CA PHE A 34 -2.73 11.61 23.36
C PHE A 34 -2.55 10.18 23.89
N VAL A 35 -3.64 9.42 23.94
CA VAL A 35 -3.65 8.00 24.29
C VAL A 35 -4.07 7.23 23.05
N ARG A 36 -3.28 6.21 22.68
CA ARG A 36 -3.57 5.37 21.52
C ARG A 36 -4.95 4.73 21.69
N PRO A 37 -5.88 4.91 20.73
CA PRO A 37 -7.24 4.38 20.87
C PRO A 37 -7.24 2.86 20.81
N THR A 38 -8.26 2.23 21.37
CA THR A 38 -8.53 0.79 21.23
C THR A 38 -9.71 0.50 20.32
N ASN A 39 -10.54 1.51 20.04
CA ASN A 39 -11.73 1.43 19.19
C ASN A 39 -11.47 2.20 17.88
N ILE A 40 -11.83 1.57 16.76
CA ILE A 40 -11.64 2.14 15.42
C ILE A 40 -12.38 3.47 15.22
N ASN A 41 -13.53 3.67 15.86
CA ASN A 41 -14.33 4.91 15.74
C ASN A 41 -13.65 6.13 16.37
N LYS A 42 -12.55 5.93 17.12
CA LYS A 42 -11.73 7.00 17.71
C LYS A 42 -10.36 7.11 17.03
N LEU A 43 -10.09 6.29 16.01
CA LEU A 43 -8.82 6.28 15.32
C LEU A 43 -8.65 7.57 14.52
N LYS A 44 -7.52 8.23 14.70
CA LYS A 44 -7.13 9.41 13.91
C LYS A 44 -5.99 9.05 12.94
N PRO A 45 -5.74 9.85 11.88
CA PRO A 45 -4.66 9.58 10.93
C PRO A 45 -3.30 9.42 11.60
N GLY A 46 -3.00 10.25 12.60
CA GLY A 46 -1.76 10.20 13.33
C GLY A 46 -1.66 9.03 14.30
N ASP A 47 -2.74 8.28 14.59
CA ASP A 47 -2.68 7.08 15.44
C ASP A 47 -2.21 5.84 14.68
N ILE A 48 -2.21 5.88 13.34
CA ILE A 48 -1.71 4.82 12.49
C ILE A 48 -0.19 4.75 12.64
N ASP A 49 0.30 3.63 13.16
CA ASP A 49 1.73 3.42 13.43
C ASP A 49 2.40 2.68 12.28
N VAL A 50 1.67 1.78 11.61
CA VAL A 50 2.19 0.91 10.55
C VAL A 50 1.30 0.97 9.32
N ILE A 51 1.90 1.10 8.15
CA ILE A 51 1.23 0.97 6.85
C ILE A 51 1.71 -0.30 6.15
N ALA A 52 0.79 -0.98 5.48
CA ALA A 52 1.05 -2.20 4.73
C ALA A 52 0.16 -2.24 3.49
N SER A 53 0.57 -3.03 2.51
CA SER A 53 -0.23 -3.28 1.31
C SER A 53 -0.07 -4.72 0.82
N ILE A 54 -1.21 -5.30 0.41
CA ILE A 54 -1.29 -6.50 -0.42
C ILE A 54 -1.97 -6.09 -1.72
N GLY A 55 -1.59 -6.72 -2.82
CA GLY A 55 -2.07 -6.28 -4.12
C GLY A 55 -1.33 -6.89 -5.29
N ASP A 56 -1.60 -6.36 -6.47
CA ASP A 56 -0.95 -6.75 -7.71
C ASP A 56 0.13 -5.75 -8.18
N SER A 57 0.41 -5.74 -9.48
CA SER A 57 1.36 -4.82 -10.13
C SER A 57 1.01 -3.34 -9.92
N LEU A 58 -0.27 -2.99 -9.76
CA LEU A 58 -0.68 -1.61 -9.48
C LEU A 58 -0.25 -1.18 -8.07
N THR A 59 -0.34 -2.08 -7.11
CA THR A 59 0.11 -1.85 -5.72
C THR A 59 1.63 -1.85 -5.59
N ALA A 60 2.33 -2.59 -6.45
CA ALA A 60 3.79 -2.53 -6.59
C ALA A 60 4.27 -1.32 -7.43
N ALA A 61 3.34 -0.55 -8.00
CA ALA A 61 3.61 0.58 -8.90
C ALA A 61 4.51 0.19 -10.08
N ASN A 62 4.21 -0.93 -10.72
CA ASN A 62 4.91 -1.37 -11.92
C ASN A 62 4.90 -0.29 -13.00
N GLY A 63 6.10 0.09 -13.46
CA GLY A 63 6.26 1.12 -14.48
C GLY A 63 5.87 2.54 -14.05
N GLY A 64 5.75 2.82 -12.75
CA GLY A 64 5.44 4.17 -12.23
C GLY A 64 6.46 5.24 -12.65
N MET A 65 7.69 4.83 -12.98
CA MET A 65 8.75 5.68 -13.54
C MET A 65 9.02 5.42 -15.04
N SER A 66 8.08 4.83 -15.77
CA SER A 66 8.30 4.34 -17.14
C SER A 66 8.58 5.45 -18.18
N SER A 67 9.63 5.25 -18.98
CA SER A 67 9.90 6.01 -20.20
C SER A 67 9.75 5.20 -21.48
N ASN A 68 9.61 3.88 -21.36
CA ASN A 68 9.38 2.94 -22.45
C ASN A 68 8.64 1.70 -21.93
N ILE A 69 8.18 0.85 -22.85
CA ILE A 69 7.36 -0.34 -22.55
C ILE A 69 8.08 -1.35 -21.65
N LEU A 70 9.40 -1.49 -21.73
CA LEU A 70 10.15 -2.47 -20.93
C LEU A 70 10.13 -2.12 -19.44
N HIS A 71 9.92 -0.85 -19.08
CA HIS A 71 9.85 -0.42 -17.68
C HIS A 71 8.61 -0.93 -16.96
N VAL A 72 7.62 -1.52 -17.65
CA VAL A 72 6.46 -2.16 -17.00
C VAL A 72 6.86 -3.31 -16.06
N LEU A 73 8.05 -3.88 -16.26
CA LEU A 73 8.60 -4.93 -15.41
C LEU A 73 9.25 -4.37 -14.13
N ASN A 74 9.47 -3.06 -14.04
CA ASN A 74 10.10 -2.44 -12.88
C ASN A 74 9.06 -2.16 -11.80
N GLU A 75 9.25 -2.72 -10.62
CA GLU A 75 8.39 -2.50 -9.45
C GLU A 75 8.82 -1.23 -8.70
N ASN A 76 8.19 -0.10 -9.01
CA ASN A 76 8.54 1.19 -8.38
C ASN A 76 7.87 1.37 -7.01
N ARG A 77 8.03 0.39 -6.10
CA ARG A 77 7.35 0.36 -4.79
C ARG A 77 7.56 1.61 -3.96
N ALA A 78 8.73 2.24 -4.10
CA ALA A 78 9.10 3.47 -3.40
C ALA A 78 8.10 4.62 -3.62
N ILE A 79 7.41 4.62 -4.76
CA ILE A 79 6.42 5.64 -5.18
C ILE A 79 5.00 5.08 -5.30
N SER A 80 4.76 3.85 -4.83
CA SER A 80 3.42 3.28 -4.80
C SER A 80 2.48 4.14 -3.96
N PHE A 81 1.26 4.39 -4.48
CA PHE A 81 0.30 5.26 -3.80
C PHE A 81 -0.06 4.74 -2.39
N SER A 82 -0.08 3.43 -2.18
CA SER A 82 -0.49 2.80 -0.92
C SER A 82 0.69 2.44 -0.01
N GLY A 83 1.86 2.12 -0.57
CA GLY A 83 3.00 1.60 0.18
C GLY A 83 4.31 2.37 0.04
N GLY A 84 4.39 3.35 -0.86
CA GLY A 84 5.62 4.10 -1.15
C GLY A 84 5.83 5.27 -0.21
N GLY A 85 7.01 5.38 0.40
CA GLY A 85 7.37 6.45 1.33
C GLY A 85 8.63 7.23 0.95
N LYS A 86 9.05 7.15 -0.32
CA LYS A 86 10.16 7.93 -0.85
C LYS A 86 9.86 9.42 -0.75
N GLY A 87 10.84 10.20 -0.29
CA GLY A 87 10.69 11.65 -0.17
C GLY A 87 9.59 12.08 0.79
N THR A 88 8.83 13.10 0.40
CA THR A 88 7.67 13.64 1.14
C THR A 88 6.46 13.83 0.21
N TRP A 89 5.32 14.27 0.74
CA TRP A 89 4.12 14.55 -0.07
C TRP A 89 4.36 15.66 -1.11
N ARG A 90 5.43 16.46 -0.90
CA ARG A 90 5.85 17.51 -1.81
C ARG A 90 6.50 16.97 -3.09
N GLU A 91 7.05 15.77 -3.03
CA GLU A 91 7.75 15.13 -4.15
C GLU A 91 6.96 13.96 -4.72
N PHE A 92 6.31 13.20 -3.85
CA PHE A 92 5.51 12.03 -4.20
C PHE A 92 4.24 12.00 -3.36
N LEU A 93 3.08 12.23 -3.99
CA LEU A 93 1.79 12.12 -3.32
C LEU A 93 1.43 10.64 -3.14
N THR A 94 1.80 10.10 -1.99
CA THR A 94 1.47 8.74 -1.56
C THR A 94 0.81 8.79 -0.18
N LEU A 95 0.05 7.76 0.15
CA LEU A 95 -0.60 7.61 1.44
C LEU A 95 0.41 7.59 2.60
N PRO A 96 1.55 6.87 2.54
CA PRO A 96 2.59 6.99 3.56
C PRO A 96 3.13 8.42 3.71
N ASN A 97 3.34 9.14 2.60
CA ASN A 97 3.86 10.51 2.62
C ASN A 97 2.87 11.51 3.22
N ILE A 98 1.57 11.31 3.02
CA ILE A 98 0.51 12.07 3.70
C ILE A 98 0.49 11.75 5.19
N LEU A 99 0.51 10.46 5.56
CA LEU A 99 0.42 10.03 6.95
C LEU A 99 1.63 10.45 7.79
N LYS A 100 2.82 10.60 7.18
CA LYS A 100 4.01 11.15 7.85
C LYS A 100 3.80 12.56 8.41
N GLU A 101 2.91 13.37 7.82
CA GLU A 101 2.56 14.70 8.34
C GLU A 101 1.76 14.62 9.65
N PHE A 102 1.04 13.52 9.88
CA PHE A 102 0.29 13.25 11.11
C PHE A 102 1.07 12.39 12.12
N ASN A 103 1.94 11.51 11.63
CA ASN A 103 2.81 10.65 12.43
C ASN A 103 4.19 10.51 11.76
N PRO A 104 5.19 11.31 12.17
CA PRO A 104 6.55 11.21 11.65
C PRO A 104 7.25 9.86 11.94
N ARG A 105 6.69 9.04 12.84
CA ARG A 105 7.21 7.70 13.18
C ARG A 105 6.47 6.56 12.46
N LEU A 106 5.69 6.88 11.42
CA LEU A 106 5.04 5.87 10.58
C LEU A 106 6.08 4.84 10.09
N TYR A 107 5.70 3.57 10.09
CA TYR A 107 6.57 2.47 9.69
C TYR A 107 5.90 1.57 8.64
N GLY A 108 6.69 0.78 7.91
CA GLY A 108 6.18 -0.26 6.99
C GLY A 108 6.16 0.10 5.50
N TYR A 109 6.41 1.36 5.13
CA TYR A 109 6.48 1.81 3.74
C TYR A 109 7.82 1.48 3.05
N SER A 110 7.79 1.27 1.74
CA SER A 110 8.98 1.05 0.90
C SER A 110 9.63 2.37 0.49
N VAL A 111 10.96 2.43 0.43
CA VAL A 111 11.72 3.60 -0.07
C VAL A 111 12.57 3.29 -1.29
N ASP A 112 12.66 2.00 -1.65
CA ASP A 112 13.45 1.47 -2.75
C ASP A 112 12.55 0.76 -3.77
N ASP A 113 13.05 0.67 -5.00
CA ASP A 113 12.40 -0.06 -6.10
C ASP A 113 12.92 -1.51 -6.07
N VAL A 114 12.16 -2.39 -5.42
CA VAL A 114 12.57 -3.78 -5.12
C VAL A 114 11.40 -4.75 -5.22
N LEU A 115 11.72 -6.04 -5.35
CA LEU A 115 10.74 -7.12 -5.36
C LEU A 115 10.10 -7.35 -3.98
N ALA A 116 8.88 -7.91 -3.93
CA ALA A 116 8.15 -8.22 -2.70
C ALA A 116 8.93 -9.11 -1.70
N LEU A 117 9.80 -9.96 -2.24
CA LEU A 117 10.63 -10.89 -1.46
C LEU A 117 11.77 -10.17 -0.72
N ASP A 118 12.20 -9.01 -1.19
CA ASP A 118 13.26 -8.24 -0.55
C ASP A 118 12.79 -7.71 0.81
N LYS A 119 13.68 -7.67 1.80
CA LYS A 119 13.40 -7.07 3.11
C LYS A 119 13.16 -5.56 3.01
N SER A 120 13.75 -4.87 2.05
CA SER A 120 13.55 -3.43 1.83
C SER A 120 12.19 -3.09 1.21
N SER A 121 11.44 -4.08 0.69
CA SER A 121 10.02 -3.91 0.32
C SER A 121 9.14 -3.59 1.53
N ARG A 122 9.65 -3.82 2.75
CA ARG A 122 8.95 -3.64 4.02
C ARG A 122 7.63 -4.42 4.01
N LEU A 123 6.50 -3.73 4.19
CA LEU A 123 5.18 -4.33 4.31
C LEU A 123 4.31 -4.12 3.06
N ASN A 124 4.91 -3.65 1.96
CA ASN A 124 4.30 -3.75 0.64
C ASN A 124 4.68 -5.13 0.05
N VAL A 125 3.80 -6.11 0.24
CA VAL A 125 4.00 -7.50 -0.23
C VAL A 125 3.22 -7.81 -1.51
N ALA A 126 2.69 -6.78 -2.18
CA ALA A 126 1.99 -6.94 -3.44
C ALA A 126 2.87 -7.63 -4.49
N GLU A 127 2.33 -8.46 -5.37
CA GLU A 127 3.12 -9.18 -6.37
C GLU A 127 2.44 -9.05 -7.73
N PRO A 128 3.17 -8.78 -8.83
CA PRO A 128 2.57 -8.71 -10.15
C PRO A 128 1.76 -9.97 -10.49
N MET A 129 0.70 -9.79 -11.30
CA MET A 129 -0.15 -10.86 -11.85
C MET A 129 -1.03 -11.63 -10.86
N ILE A 130 -0.96 -11.33 -9.56
CA ILE A 130 -1.81 -12.02 -8.58
C ILE A 130 -3.28 -11.65 -8.72
N MET A 131 -4.14 -12.58 -8.34
CA MET A 131 -5.61 -12.45 -8.37
C MET A 131 -6.18 -12.60 -6.96
N SER A 132 -7.51 -12.48 -6.83
CA SER A 132 -8.18 -12.60 -5.53
C SER A 132 -7.88 -13.92 -4.81
N ARG A 133 -7.82 -15.03 -5.54
CA ARG A 133 -7.42 -16.36 -5.02
C ARG A 133 -6.07 -16.37 -4.30
N ASP A 134 -5.16 -15.46 -4.64
CA ASP A 134 -3.81 -15.38 -4.07
C ASP A 134 -3.75 -14.48 -2.81
N MET A 135 -4.79 -13.72 -2.52
CA MET A 135 -4.82 -12.78 -1.38
C MET A 135 -4.62 -13.48 -0.03
N THR A 136 -5.10 -14.72 0.10
CA THR A 136 -4.91 -15.51 1.32
C THR A 136 -3.44 -15.86 1.53
N TYR A 137 -2.69 -16.11 0.46
CA TYR A 137 -1.25 -16.35 0.49
C TYR A 137 -0.50 -15.06 0.87
N GLN A 138 -0.78 -13.94 0.19
CA GLN A 138 -0.15 -12.65 0.52
C GLN A 138 -0.44 -12.23 1.95
N SER A 139 -1.66 -12.44 2.45
CA SER A 139 -2.01 -12.16 3.84
C SER A 139 -1.16 -12.96 4.83
N LYS A 140 -0.95 -14.25 4.58
CA LYS A 140 -0.08 -15.09 5.41
C LYS A 140 1.37 -14.62 5.37
N ALA A 141 1.88 -14.22 4.20
CA ALA A 141 3.21 -13.66 4.05
C ALA A 141 3.37 -12.36 4.83
N LEU A 142 2.39 -11.45 4.73
CA LEU A 142 2.34 -10.20 5.48
C LEU A 142 2.32 -10.45 6.99
N ILE A 143 1.44 -11.34 7.47
CA ILE A 143 1.33 -11.71 8.89
C ILE A 143 2.67 -12.24 9.41
N LYS A 144 3.31 -13.14 8.65
CA LYS A 144 4.63 -13.69 9.02
C LYS A 144 5.67 -12.58 9.13
N ARG A 145 5.68 -11.65 8.17
CA ARG A 145 6.62 -10.52 8.16
C ARG A 145 6.38 -9.57 9.33
N MET A 146 5.13 -9.20 9.62
CA MET A 146 4.78 -8.35 10.75
C MET A 146 5.16 -9.00 12.09
N LYS A 147 4.85 -10.29 12.29
CA LYS A 147 5.19 -11.01 13.53
C LYS A 147 6.70 -11.15 13.75
N ALA A 148 7.49 -11.20 12.67
CA ALA A 148 8.95 -11.29 12.74
C ALA A 148 9.65 -9.94 12.98
N ASP A 149 8.97 -8.82 12.68
CA ASP A 149 9.55 -7.49 12.81
C ASP A 149 9.40 -6.96 14.24
N LYS A 150 10.53 -6.88 14.97
CA LYS A 150 10.57 -6.40 16.36
C LYS A 150 10.17 -4.93 16.53
N LYS A 151 10.09 -4.16 15.45
CA LYS A 151 9.63 -2.76 15.49
C LYS A 151 8.12 -2.63 15.53
N ILE A 152 7.38 -3.71 15.26
CA ILE A 152 5.93 -3.72 15.23
C ILE A 152 5.42 -4.36 16.52
N ASP A 153 4.72 -3.59 17.34
CA ASP A 153 3.92 -4.13 18.42
C ASP A 153 2.61 -4.67 17.84
N MET A 154 2.58 -5.99 17.61
CA MET A 154 1.42 -6.67 17.05
C MET A 154 0.13 -6.38 17.83
N LYS A 155 0.17 -6.20 19.15
CA LYS A 155 -1.03 -6.00 19.98
C LYS A 155 -1.43 -4.54 20.10
N ARG A 156 -0.44 -3.64 20.17
CA ARG A 156 -0.69 -2.23 20.51
C ARG A 156 -0.75 -1.33 19.30
N ASP A 157 0.05 -1.55 18.26
CA ASP A 157 0.12 -0.62 17.12
C ASP A 157 -1.16 -0.66 16.29
N TRP A 158 -1.59 0.47 15.77
CA TRP A 158 -2.61 0.49 14.71
C TRP A 158 -1.94 0.29 13.36
N LYS A 159 -2.49 -0.65 12.60
CA LYS A 159 -2.06 -0.96 11.24
C LYS A 159 -3.13 -0.49 10.26
N LEU A 160 -2.71 0.20 9.21
CA LEU A 160 -3.51 0.43 8.01
C LEU A 160 -3.02 -0.54 6.94
N LEU A 161 -3.94 -1.34 6.39
CA LEU A 161 -3.69 -2.21 5.27
C LEU A 161 -4.53 -1.78 4.07
N THR A 162 -3.87 -1.52 2.94
CA THR A 162 -4.55 -1.39 1.65
C THR A 162 -4.58 -2.73 0.94
N ILE A 163 -5.76 -3.14 0.48
CA ILE A 163 -5.99 -4.29 -0.40
C ILE A 163 -6.42 -3.71 -1.75
N PHE A 164 -5.65 -3.95 -2.80
CA PHE A 164 -6.01 -3.56 -4.16
C PHE A 164 -5.71 -4.69 -5.13
N VAL A 165 -6.74 -5.50 -5.37
CA VAL A 165 -6.74 -6.73 -6.16
C VAL A 165 -8.10 -6.86 -6.84
N GLY A 166 -8.13 -7.38 -8.07
CA GLY A 166 -9.37 -7.60 -8.83
C GLY A 166 -9.19 -7.30 -10.32
N ASN A 167 -8.20 -6.46 -10.67
CA ASN A 167 -7.91 -6.12 -12.06
C ASN A 167 -7.53 -7.36 -12.87
N ASN A 168 -6.66 -8.24 -12.34
CA ASN A 168 -6.28 -9.48 -13.02
C ASN A 168 -7.44 -10.48 -13.09
N ASP A 169 -8.30 -10.55 -12.07
CA ASP A 169 -9.50 -11.38 -12.07
C ASP A 169 -10.43 -11.00 -13.23
N ILE A 170 -10.69 -9.71 -13.42
CA ILE A 170 -11.53 -9.21 -14.51
C ILE A 170 -10.83 -9.39 -15.87
N CYS A 171 -9.55 -8.99 -15.97
CA CYS A 171 -8.82 -8.97 -17.23
C CYS A 171 -8.44 -10.36 -17.75
N SER A 172 -8.37 -11.38 -16.88
CA SER A 172 -7.84 -12.70 -17.26
C SER A 172 -8.71 -13.87 -16.80
N ASP A 173 -9.48 -13.76 -15.73
CA ASP A 173 -10.25 -14.89 -15.18
C ASP A 173 -11.73 -14.88 -15.61
N MET A 174 -12.36 -13.70 -15.71
CA MET A 174 -13.80 -13.55 -16.01
C MET A 174 -14.29 -14.38 -17.20
N CYS A 175 -13.51 -14.43 -18.29
CA CYS A 175 -13.88 -15.15 -19.51
C CYS A 175 -13.87 -16.69 -19.36
N HIS A 176 -13.35 -17.21 -18.25
CA HIS A 176 -13.29 -18.64 -17.95
C HIS A 176 -14.46 -19.13 -17.08
N HIS A 177 -15.35 -18.23 -16.63
CA HIS A 177 -16.53 -18.57 -15.84
C HIS A 177 -17.79 -18.72 -16.71
N ASN A 178 -18.67 -19.66 -16.35
CA ASN A 178 -19.99 -19.83 -16.96
C ASN A 178 -21.05 -20.17 -15.90
N PRO A 179 -22.05 -19.29 -15.64
CA PRO A 179 -22.18 -17.95 -16.20
C PRO A 179 -21.01 -17.05 -15.77
N GLN A 180 -20.70 -16.01 -16.56
CA GLN A 180 -19.58 -15.12 -16.26
C GLN A 180 -19.71 -14.52 -14.85
N SER A 181 -20.93 -14.22 -14.39
CA SER A 181 -21.21 -13.70 -13.05
C SER A 181 -20.57 -14.50 -11.90
N ASN A 182 -20.28 -15.79 -12.08
CA ASN A 182 -19.63 -16.61 -11.06
C ASN A 182 -18.24 -16.10 -10.67
N PHE A 183 -17.56 -15.34 -11.53
CA PHE A 183 -16.27 -14.73 -11.18
C PHE A 183 -16.41 -13.77 -9.99
N ALA A 184 -17.53 -13.03 -9.92
CA ALA A 184 -17.78 -12.07 -8.85
C ALA A 184 -18.06 -12.79 -7.53
N ASP A 185 -18.85 -13.86 -7.56
CA ASP A 185 -19.10 -14.71 -6.38
C ASP A 185 -17.80 -15.34 -5.86
N GLN A 186 -16.89 -15.73 -6.77
CA GLN A 186 -15.58 -16.27 -6.39
C GLN A 186 -14.69 -15.19 -5.78
N HIS A 187 -14.62 -14.01 -6.39
CA HIS A 187 -13.89 -12.86 -5.85
C HIS A 187 -14.39 -12.47 -4.45
N GLU A 188 -15.71 -12.45 -4.23
CA GLU A 188 -16.31 -12.21 -2.91
C GLU A 188 -15.84 -13.24 -1.87
N LYS A 189 -15.89 -14.54 -2.21
CA LYS A 189 -15.43 -15.62 -1.31
C LYS A 189 -13.96 -15.51 -0.97
N ASP A 190 -13.13 -15.15 -1.94
CA ASP A 190 -11.68 -14.98 -1.75
C ASP A 190 -11.37 -13.77 -0.87
N LEU A 191 -12.10 -12.66 -1.05
CA LEU A 191 -12.02 -11.47 -0.21
C LEU A 191 -12.51 -11.76 1.20
N GLU A 192 -13.64 -12.44 1.37
CA GLU A 192 -14.18 -12.82 2.67
C GLU A 192 -13.18 -13.70 3.44
N SER A 193 -12.60 -14.70 2.79
CA SER A 193 -11.59 -15.59 3.36
C SER A 193 -10.34 -14.81 3.79
N THR A 194 -9.90 -13.87 2.96
CA THR A 194 -8.78 -12.98 3.24
C THR A 194 -9.04 -12.11 4.46
N LEU A 195 -10.20 -11.45 4.52
CA LEU A 195 -10.59 -10.59 5.64
C LEU A 195 -10.71 -11.37 6.95
N ARG A 196 -11.22 -12.61 6.91
CA ARG A 196 -11.26 -13.50 8.09
C ARG A 196 -9.86 -13.83 8.60
N ILE A 197 -8.93 -14.21 7.71
CA ILE A 197 -7.53 -14.48 8.07
C ILE A 197 -6.89 -13.24 8.73
N LEU A 198 -7.08 -12.06 8.14
CA LEU A 198 -6.52 -10.80 8.64
C LEU A 198 -7.10 -10.45 10.02
N ARG A 199 -8.43 -10.50 10.18
CA ARG A 199 -9.13 -10.25 11.45
C ARG A 199 -8.60 -11.15 12.57
N ASP A 200 -8.39 -12.42 12.28
CA ASP A 200 -8.02 -13.42 13.29
C ASP A 200 -6.53 -13.33 13.69
N ASN A 201 -5.69 -12.67 12.89
CA ASN A 201 -4.23 -12.66 13.08
C ASN A 201 -3.61 -11.28 13.32
N ILE A 202 -4.28 -10.19 12.94
CA ILE A 202 -3.75 -8.83 13.04
C ILE A 202 -4.74 -7.97 13.84
N PRO A 203 -4.54 -7.84 15.16
CA PRO A 203 -5.40 -6.97 15.95
C PRO A 203 -5.08 -5.49 15.64
N ARG A 204 -6.08 -4.62 15.82
CA ARG A 204 -6.00 -3.18 15.52
C ARG A 204 -5.62 -2.91 14.06
N LEU A 205 -6.36 -3.55 13.17
CA LEU A 205 -6.21 -3.40 11.73
C LEU A 205 -7.38 -2.56 11.19
N PHE A 206 -7.05 -1.49 10.47
CA PHE A 206 -7.98 -0.78 9.60
C PHE A 206 -7.68 -1.22 8.16
N VAL A 207 -8.68 -1.74 7.46
CA VAL A 207 -8.54 -2.23 6.10
C VAL A 207 -9.21 -1.25 5.14
N GLN A 208 -8.47 -0.84 4.12
CA GLN A 208 -8.98 -0.11 2.97
C GLN A 208 -8.99 -1.07 1.78
N ILE A 209 -10.17 -1.30 1.21
CA ILE A 209 -10.35 -2.07 -0.04
C ILE A 209 -10.51 -1.04 -1.16
N VAL A 210 -9.74 -1.18 -2.23
CA VAL A 210 -9.71 -0.28 -3.40
C VAL A 210 -10.22 -1.03 -4.62
#